data_AF-A0A7V0L210-F1
#
_entry.id   AF-A0A7V0L210-F1
#
_cell.length_a   1.000
_cell.length_b   1.000
_cell.length_c   1.000
_cell.angle_alpha   90.00
_cell.angle_beta   90.00
_cell.angle_gamma   90.00
#
_symmetry.space_group_name_H-M   'P 1'
#
loop_
_entity.id
_entity.type
_entity.pdbx_description
1 polymer ?
#
loop_
_entity_poly.entity_id
_entity_poly.type
_entity_poly.pdbx_seq_one_letter_code
_entity_poly.pdbx_strand_id
1 'polypeptide(L)'
;RKSLLKIPGVDSVKFVSKYDALQKFQKEFGENIIDILGENPLQSSFRIRLKKSFHTRVRVQKIMGQIKKLSGVEDVTYRYDLLKIIEKYLKIFFGIGISLGAIIAFISLLLISNTVRMAIVSRSEEIKVMRLLGATPQFIRRPFLVQGFYLGVFGGILSLFLLLVVIWAARHELSLQILNAREIFGFVMGWGIILGVLGSWRAIGKYLKEEI
;
A
#
# COMPACT_ATOMS: atom_id res chain seq x y z
N ARG A 1 13.04 16.13 30.73
CA ARG A 1 11.74 16.02 30.01
C ARG A 1 11.43 17.22 29.10
N LYS A 2 11.34 18.48 29.60
CA LYS A 2 10.98 19.67 28.79
C LYS A 2 11.96 19.97 27.65
N SER A 3 13.26 19.73 27.82
CA SER A 3 14.30 19.96 26.78
C SER A 3 14.25 18.96 25.62
N LEU A 4 13.77 17.72 25.85
CA LEU A 4 13.65 16.68 24.82
C LEU A 4 12.44 16.90 23.91
N LEU A 5 11.37 17.52 24.41
CA LEU A 5 10.19 17.89 23.64
C LEU A 5 10.42 19.08 22.70
N LYS A 6 11.47 19.88 22.93
CA LYS A 6 11.87 21.00 22.06
C LYS A 6 12.64 20.56 20.82
N ILE A 7 13.05 19.29 20.73
CA ILE A 7 13.80 18.79 19.57
C ILE A 7 12.84 18.56 18.39
N PRO A 8 13.08 19.18 17.23
CA PRO A 8 12.24 18.99 16.05
C PRO A 8 12.28 17.53 15.59
N GLY A 9 11.11 16.89 15.54
CA GLY A 9 10.94 15.49 15.12
C GLY A 9 10.58 14.52 16.25
N VAL A 10 10.63 14.96 17.51
CA VAL A 10 10.13 14.20 18.66
C VAL A 10 8.62 14.33 18.75
N ASP A 11 7.93 13.19 18.85
CA ASP A 11 6.48 13.07 18.94
C ASP A 11 6.02 12.92 20.39
N SER A 12 6.65 12.02 21.14
CA SER A 12 6.38 11.84 22.57
C SER A 12 7.62 11.38 23.34
N VAL A 13 7.68 11.76 24.62
CA VAL A 13 8.75 11.37 25.55
C VAL A 13 8.11 10.75 26.78
N LYS A 14 8.37 9.45 27.00
CA LYS A 14 7.93 8.71 28.18
C LYS A 14 9.13 8.46 29.09
N PHE A 15 9.05 8.94 30.33
CA PHE A 15 10.03 8.60 31.36
C PHE A 15 9.72 7.21 31.89
N VAL A 16 10.75 6.38 32.04
CA VAL A 16 10.68 5.06 32.65
C VAL A 16 11.61 5.09 33.85
N SER A 17 11.03 4.97 35.05
CA SER A 17 11.80 4.94 36.29
C SER A 17 12.56 3.60 36.43
N LYS A 18 13.54 3.54 37.33
CA LYS A 18 14.26 2.30 37.64
C LYS A 18 13.31 1.18 38.11
N TYR A 19 12.27 1.55 38.84
CA TYR A 19 11.25 0.62 39.35
C TYR A 19 10.34 0.10 38.23
N ASP A 20 9.86 0.98 37.34
CA ASP A 20 9.03 0.58 36.19
C ASP A 20 9.81 -0.32 35.21
N ALA A 21 11.11 -0.04 35.04
CA ALA A 21 12.00 -0.84 34.21
C ALA A 21 12.14 -2.27 34.77
N LEU A 22 12.31 -2.39 36.08
CA LEU A 22 12.41 -3.67 36.79
C LEU A 22 11.12 -4.48 36.67
N GLN A 23 9.96 -3.88 36.94
CA GLN A 23 8.67 -4.56 36.87
C GLN A 23 8.39 -5.07 35.45
N LYS A 24 8.77 -4.29 34.42
CA LYS A 24 8.62 -4.70 33.03
C LYS A 24 9.57 -5.84 32.65
N PHE A 25 10.80 -5.83 33.18
CA PHE A 25 11.77 -6.91 32.98
C PHE A 25 11.28 -8.22 33.61
N GLN A 26 10.86 -8.19 34.88
CA GLN A 26 10.29 -9.35 35.57
C GLN A 26 9.10 -9.96 34.81
N LYS A 27 8.25 -9.11 34.21
CA LYS A 27 7.10 -9.58 33.43
C LYS A 27 7.49 -10.22 32.09
N GLU A 28 8.59 -9.79 31.47
CA GLU A 28 9.04 -10.33 30.17
C GLU A 28 9.93 -11.56 30.32
N PHE A 29 10.69 -11.66 31.42
CA PHE A 29 11.69 -12.71 31.63
C PHE A 29 11.40 -13.65 32.80
N GLY A 30 10.40 -13.35 33.64
CA GLY A 30 9.96 -14.20 34.75
C GLY A 30 10.89 -14.21 35.98
N GLU A 31 12.07 -13.60 35.92
CA GLU A 31 13.07 -13.62 36.99
C GLU A 31 13.27 -12.26 37.67
N ASN A 32 13.38 -12.27 38.99
CA ASN A 32 13.75 -11.10 39.79
C ASN A 32 15.27 -10.92 39.77
N ILE A 33 15.76 -10.00 38.94
CA ILE A 33 17.19 -9.65 38.90
C ILE A 33 17.72 -9.21 40.28
N ILE A 34 16.89 -8.57 41.10
CA ILE A 34 17.27 -8.14 42.46
C ILE A 34 17.60 -9.32 43.36
N ASP A 35 16.90 -10.44 43.21
CA ASP A 35 17.14 -11.63 44.04
C ASP A 35 18.48 -12.31 43.69
N ILE A 36 19.03 -12.01 42.50
CA ILE A 36 20.29 -12.56 41.98
C ILE A 36 21.47 -11.60 42.22
N LEU A 37 21.27 -10.29 42.02
CA LEU A 37 22.32 -9.27 42.09
C LEU A 37 22.30 -8.42 43.37
N GLY A 38 21.33 -8.60 44.27
CA GLY A 38 21.17 -7.85 45.52
C GLY A 38 20.67 -6.41 45.36
N GLU A 39 20.93 -5.76 44.21
CA GLU A 39 20.47 -4.41 43.90
C GLU A 39 19.87 -4.31 42.48
N ASN A 40 19.21 -3.19 42.17
CA ASN A 40 18.63 -2.94 40.85
C ASN A 40 19.67 -2.31 39.90
N PRO A 41 20.24 -3.07 38.93
CA PRO A 41 21.23 -2.54 38.00
C PRO A 41 20.63 -1.65 36.92
N LEU A 42 19.29 -1.58 36.81
CA LEU A 42 18.62 -0.85 35.74
C LEU A 42 18.64 0.64 36.01
N GLN A 43 19.10 1.39 35.01
CA GLN A 43 19.05 2.84 35.03
C GLN A 43 17.68 3.37 34.54
N SER A 44 17.32 4.57 34.99
CA SER A 44 16.15 5.28 34.48
C SER A 44 16.38 5.67 33.02
N SER A 45 15.38 5.48 32.16
CA SER A 45 15.50 5.77 30.73
C SER A 45 14.38 6.68 30.22
N PHE A 46 14.66 7.41 29.15
CA PHE A 46 13.65 8.16 28.40
C PHE A 46 13.37 7.45 27.08
N ARG A 47 12.13 6.98 26.89
CA ARG A 47 11.67 6.44 25.61
C ARG A 47 11.12 7.56 24.75
N ILE A 48 11.75 7.76 23.59
CA ILE A 48 11.41 8.82 22.66
C ILE A 48 10.78 8.21 21.41
N ARG A 49 9.56 8.65 21.07
CA ARG A 49 8.91 8.32 19.80
C ARG A 49 9.17 9.45 18.81
N LEU A 50 9.63 9.10 17.62
CA LEU A 50 9.85 10.06 16.52
C LEU A 50 8.63 10.10 15.61
N LYS A 51 8.33 11.27 15.04
CA LYS A 51 7.27 11.43 14.03
C LYS A 51 7.61 10.60 12.79
N LYS A 52 6.59 10.03 12.10
CA LYS A 52 6.77 9.16 10.91
C LYS A 52 7.65 9.78 9.82
N SER A 53 7.60 11.11 9.63
CA SER A 53 8.40 11.87 8.66
C SER A 53 9.88 12.08 9.06
N PHE A 54 10.28 11.64 10.25
CA PHE A 54 11.64 11.77 10.79
C PHE A 54 12.34 10.42 10.98
N HIS A 55 11.77 9.32 10.47
CA HIS A 55 12.36 7.97 10.55
C HIS A 55 13.53 7.74 9.57
N THR A 56 13.94 8.75 8.81
CA THR A 56 15.11 8.67 7.92
C THR A 56 16.43 8.65 8.71
N ARG A 57 17.37 7.76 8.33
CA ARG A 57 18.71 7.58 8.95
C ARG A 57 19.39 8.90 9.35
N VAL A 58 19.46 9.84 8.41
CA VAL A 58 20.15 11.13 8.58
C VAL A 58 19.49 11.98 9.67
N ARG A 59 18.14 11.97 9.74
CA ARG A 59 17.38 12.74 10.72
C ARG A 59 17.44 12.09 12.09
N VAL A 60 17.35 10.77 12.16
CA VAL A 60 17.51 10.01 13.41
C VAL A 60 18.91 10.22 13.99
N GLN A 61 19.97 10.10 13.19
CA GLN A 61 21.35 10.34 13.63
C GLN A 61 21.56 11.79 14.10
N LYS A 62 20.98 12.77 13.40
CA LYS A 62 21.04 14.18 13.80
C LYS A 62 20.35 14.42 15.15
N ILE A 63 19.18 13.80 15.37
CA ILE A 63 18.44 13.86 16.63
C ILE A 63 19.22 13.15 17.75
N MET A 64 19.78 11.96 17.49
CA MET A 64 20.64 11.25 18.45
C MET A 64 21.85 12.09 18.85
N GLY A 65 22.51 12.74 17.89
CA GLY A 65 23.65 13.63 18.14
C GLY A 65 23.28 14.87 18.96
N GLN A 66 22.06 15.41 18.79
CA GLN A 66 21.55 16.49 19.63
C GLN A 66 21.21 16.02 21.04
N ILE A 67 20.66 14.80 21.18
CA ILE A 67 20.30 14.23 22.49
C ILE A 67 21.55 13.87 23.28
N LYS A 68 22.59 13.33 22.64
CA LYS A 68 23.86 12.96 23.29
C LYS A 68 24.63 14.16 23.84
N LYS A 69 24.35 15.38 23.35
CA LYS A 69 24.94 16.63 23.84
C LYS A 69 24.23 17.22 25.06
N LEU A 70 23.10 16.67 25.48
CA LEU A 70 22.39 17.12 26.68
C LEU A 70 23.08 16.56 27.93
N SER A 71 23.37 17.43 28.90
CA SER A 71 23.90 17.04 30.21
C SER A 71 22.95 16.07 30.93
N GLY A 72 23.46 14.92 31.37
CA GLY A 72 22.68 13.88 32.05
C GLY A 72 22.17 12.74 31.16
N VAL A 73 22.67 12.62 29.92
CA VAL A 73 22.42 11.48 29.03
C VAL A 73 23.70 10.66 28.90
N GLU A 74 23.68 9.43 29.43
CA GLU A 74 24.85 8.53 29.41
C GLU A 74 24.95 7.75 28.09
N ASP A 75 23.84 7.19 27.59
CA ASP A 75 23.78 6.53 26.29
C ASP A 75 22.46 6.76 25.54
N VAL A 76 22.51 6.70 24.21
CA VAL A 76 21.36 6.80 23.30
C VAL A 76 21.40 5.61 22.33
N THR A 77 20.71 4.54 22.70
CA THR A 77 20.57 3.37 21.83
C THR A 77 19.36 3.51 20.91
N TYR A 78 19.58 3.46 19.59
CA TYR A 78 18.53 3.32 18.59
C TYR A 78 18.85 2.12 17.70
N ARG A 79 18.01 1.07 17.73
CA ARG A 79 18.19 -0.15 16.92
C ARG A 79 17.74 0.09 15.48
N TYR A 80 18.53 0.87 14.73
CA TYR A 80 18.26 1.22 13.32
C TYR A 80 18.32 0.00 12.40
N ASP A 81 19.19 -0.97 12.69
CA ASP A 81 19.50 -2.06 11.76
C ASP A 81 18.30 -3.00 11.56
N LEU A 82 17.52 -3.28 12.62
CA LEU A 82 16.30 -4.07 12.51
C LEU A 82 15.24 -3.38 11.65
N LEU A 83 15.06 -2.06 11.82
CA LEU A 83 14.13 -1.29 10.99
C LEU A 83 14.59 -1.26 9.53
N LYS A 84 15.89 -1.13 9.27
CA LYS A 84 16.46 -1.14 7.91
C LYS A 84 16.17 -2.46 7.19
N ILE A 85 16.27 -3.59 7.91
CA ILE A 85 15.95 -4.91 7.37
C ILE A 85 14.46 -4.96 6.99
N ILE A 86 13.57 -4.57 7.89
CA ILE A 86 12.12 -4.53 7.63
C ILE A 86 11.79 -3.61 6.45
N GLU A 87 12.33 -2.39 6.41
CA GLU A 87 12.12 -1.45 5.31
C GLU A 87 12.62 -2.01 3.97
N LYS A 88 13.77 -2.69 3.95
CA LYS A 88 14.31 -3.32 2.75
C LYS A 88 13.36 -4.39 2.23
N TYR A 89 12.89 -5.28 3.11
CA TYR A 89 11.94 -6.32 2.71
C TYR A 89 10.62 -5.71 2.25
N LEU A 90 10.06 -4.72 2.95
CA LEU A 90 8.85 -4.03 2.52
C LEU A 90 8.99 -3.43 1.12
N LYS A 91 10.12 -2.77 0.82
CA LYS A 91 10.38 -2.23 -0.52
C LYS A 91 10.44 -3.32 -1.59
N ILE A 92 11.06 -4.45 -1.30
CA ILE A 92 11.11 -5.60 -2.21
C ILE A 92 9.71 -6.16 -2.45
N PHE A 93 8.92 -6.37 -1.38
CA PHE A 93 7.53 -6.84 -1.48
C PHE A 93 6.66 -5.89 -2.29
N PHE A 94 6.75 -4.58 -2.06
CA PHE A 94 6.04 -3.58 -2.87
C PHE A 94 6.51 -3.60 -4.33
N GLY A 95 7.81 -3.74 -4.58
CA GLY A 95 8.36 -3.85 -5.94
C GLY A 95 7.83 -5.07 -6.69
N ILE A 96 7.81 -6.24 -6.05
CA ILE A 96 7.23 -7.47 -6.60
C ILE A 96 5.73 -7.29 -6.86
N GLY A 97 4.99 -6.71 -5.90
CA GLY A 97 3.56 -6.45 -6.03
C GLY A 97 3.23 -5.54 -7.21
N ILE A 98 3.97 -4.45 -7.39
CA ILE A 98 3.80 -3.54 -8.54
C ILE A 98 4.14 -4.25 -9.84
N SER A 99 5.24 -5.02 -9.89
CA SER A 99 5.63 -5.77 -11.09
C SER A 99 4.56 -6.78 -11.49
N LEU A 100 4.03 -7.54 -10.53
CA LEU A 100 2.97 -8.52 -10.78
C LEU A 100 1.68 -7.83 -11.21
N GLY A 101 1.31 -6.73 -10.55
CA GLY A 101 0.17 -5.91 -10.92
C GLY A 101 0.25 -5.38 -12.35
N ALA A 102 1.44 -4.94 -12.79
CA ALA A 102 1.66 -4.50 -14.16
C ALA A 102 1.48 -5.63 -15.19
N ILE A 103 1.99 -6.83 -14.88
CA ILE A 103 1.82 -8.02 -15.72
C ILE A 103 0.34 -8.39 -15.84
N ILE A 104 -0.39 -8.42 -14.71
CA ILE A 104 -1.83 -8.74 -14.69
C ILE A 104 -2.62 -7.69 -15.47
N ALA A 105 -2.31 -6.40 -15.31
CA ALA A 105 -2.94 -5.34 -16.07
C ALA A 105 -2.70 -5.51 -17.58
N PHE A 106 -1.49 -5.88 -17.99
CA PHE A 106 -1.18 -6.16 -19.38
C PHE A 106 -1.98 -7.35 -19.93
N ILE A 107 -2.05 -8.46 -19.18
CA ILE A 107 -2.84 -9.64 -19.55
C ILE A 107 -4.33 -9.28 -19.65
N SER A 108 -4.84 -8.49 -18.70
CA SER A 108 -6.23 -8.02 -18.70
C SER A 108 -6.56 -7.23 -19.96
N LEU A 109 -5.67 -6.31 -20.38
CA LEU A 109 -5.85 -5.56 -21.64
C LEU A 109 -5.93 -6.49 -22.86
N LEU A 110 -5.09 -7.54 -22.92
CA LEU A 110 -5.13 -8.52 -24.01
C LEU A 110 -6.43 -9.33 -24.00
N LEU A 111 -6.87 -9.79 -22.82
CA LEU A 111 -8.12 -10.53 -22.67
C LEU A 111 -9.33 -9.69 -23.10
N ILE A 112 -9.45 -8.47 -22.57
CA ILE A 112 -10.52 -7.54 -22.94
C ILE A 112 -10.48 -7.26 -24.44
N SER A 113 -9.28 -7.05 -25.00
CA SER A 113 -9.14 -6.82 -26.43
C SER A 113 -9.62 -7.99 -27.27
N ASN A 114 -9.33 -9.22 -26.85
CA ASN A 114 -9.78 -10.42 -27.55
C ASN A 114 -11.29 -10.63 -27.41
N THR A 115 -11.86 -10.36 -26.24
CA THR A 115 -13.31 -10.41 -26.02
C THR A 115 -14.05 -9.43 -26.91
N VAL A 116 -13.59 -8.17 -26.97
CA VAL A 116 -14.20 -7.15 -27.83
C VAL A 116 -14.03 -7.50 -29.31
N ARG A 117 -12.88 -8.07 -29.71
CA ARG A 117 -12.69 -8.58 -31.08
C ARG A 117 -13.74 -9.63 -31.43
N MET A 118 -13.93 -10.64 -30.59
CA MET A 118 -14.95 -11.67 -30.82
C MET A 118 -16.35 -11.07 -30.93
N ALA A 119 -16.67 -10.07 -30.10
CA ALA A 119 -17.94 -9.36 -30.17
C ALA A 119 -18.14 -8.58 -31.49
N ILE A 120 -17.07 -7.97 -32.04
CA ILE A 120 -17.10 -7.28 -33.34
C ILE A 120 -17.35 -8.28 -34.46
N VAL A 121 -16.60 -9.39 -34.50
CA VAL A 121 -16.73 -10.42 -35.54
C VAL A 121 -18.13 -11.02 -35.55
N SER A 122 -18.68 -11.30 -34.35
CA SER A 122 -20.05 -11.82 -34.20
C SER A 122 -21.14 -10.87 -34.71
N ARG A 123 -20.85 -9.57 -34.84
CA ARG A 123 -21.78 -8.54 -35.33
C ARG A 123 -21.34 -7.94 -36.67
N SER A 124 -20.46 -8.63 -37.39
CA SER A 124 -19.89 -8.13 -38.65
C SER A 124 -20.95 -7.78 -39.70
N GLU A 125 -22.01 -8.59 -39.82
CA GLU A 125 -23.13 -8.32 -40.74
C GLU A 125 -23.92 -7.05 -40.36
N GLU A 126 -24.21 -6.85 -39.07
CA GLU A 126 -24.85 -5.61 -38.58
C GLU A 126 -23.98 -4.38 -38.91
N ILE A 127 -22.67 -4.50 -38.72
CA ILE A 127 -21.71 -3.41 -39.00
C ILE A 127 -21.67 -3.09 -40.49
N LYS A 128 -21.73 -4.09 -41.39
CA LYS A 128 -21.79 -3.88 -42.83
C LYS A 128 -23.05 -3.09 -43.22
N VAL A 129 -24.22 -3.49 -42.71
CA VAL A 129 -25.48 -2.78 -42.97
C VAL A 129 -25.41 -1.33 -42.45
N MET A 130 -24.88 -1.12 -41.25
CA MET A 130 -24.69 0.25 -40.71
C MET A 130 -23.77 1.10 -41.59
N ARG A 131 -22.67 0.54 -42.13
CA ARG A 131 -21.78 1.27 -43.05
C ARG A 131 -22.48 1.64 -44.36
N LEU A 132 -23.31 0.75 -44.92
CA LEU A 132 -24.09 1.04 -46.14
C LEU A 132 -25.08 2.19 -45.95
N LEU A 133 -25.59 2.36 -44.73
CA LEU A 133 -26.47 3.48 -44.35
C LEU A 133 -25.70 4.77 -44.02
N GLY A 134 -24.37 4.81 -44.22
CA GLY A 134 -23.54 5.98 -43.96
C GLY A 134 -23.23 6.22 -42.48
N ALA A 135 -23.33 5.20 -41.62
CA ALA A 135 -23.02 5.36 -40.20
C ALA A 135 -21.57 5.79 -39.99
N THR A 136 -21.38 6.79 -39.12
CA THR A 136 -20.03 7.27 -38.77
C THR A 136 -19.23 6.19 -38.03
N PRO A 137 -17.89 6.12 -38.18
CA PRO A 137 -17.07 5.15 -37.46
C PRO A 137 -17.27 5.23 -35.94
N GLN A 138 -17.50 6.41 -35.39
CA GLN A 138 -17.75 6.58 -33.96
C GLN A 138 -19.07 5.94 -33.51
N PHE A 139 -20.11 5.96 -34.36
CA PHE A 139 -21.38 5.29 -34.07
C PHE A 139 -21.19 3.78 -33.94
N ILE A 140 -20.40 3.18 -34.83
CA ILE A 140 -20.08 1.74 -34.80
C ILE A 140 -19.24 1.38 -33.56
N ARG A 141 -18.36 2.28 -33.10
CA ARG A 141 -17.42 2.03 -31.98
C ARG A 141 -18.05 2.12 -30.59
N ARG A 142 -19.04 3.00 -30.40
CA ARG A 142 -19.70 3.25 -29.10
C ARG A 142 -20.19 1.98 -28.38
N PRO A 143 -20.95 1.04 -29.00
CA PRO A 143 -21.44 -0.14 -28.30
C PRO A 143 -20.31 -1.01 -27.74
N PHE A 144 -19.19 -1.13 -28.47
CA PHE A 144 -18.03 -1.92 -28.03
C PHE A 144 -17.23 -1.23 -26.92
N LEU A 145 -17.13 0.10 -26.93
CA LEU A 145 -16.55 0.85 -25.82
C LEU A 145 -17.37 0.69 -24.53
N VAL A 146 -18.70 0.71 -24.65
CA VAL A 146 -19.61 0.48 -23.53
C VAL A 146 -19.49 -0.94 -22.97
N GLN A 147 -19.30 -1.95 -23.82
CA GLN A 147 -18.98 -3.32 -23.35
C GLN A 147 -17.70 -3.37 -22.53
N GLY A 148 -16.64 -2.68 -22.99
CA GLY A 148 -15.38 -2.57 -22.25
C GLY A 148 -15.54 -1.87 -20.90
N PHE A 149 -16.33 -0.81 -20.87
CA PHE A 149 -16.70 -0.12 -19.63
C PHE A 149 -17.41 -1.07 -18.65
N TYR A 150 -18.42 -1.82 -19.09
CA TYR A 150 -19.11 -2.78 -18.23
C TYR A 150 -18.17 -3.88 -17.73
N LEU A 151 -17.29 -4.42 -18.58
CA LEU A 151 -16.28 -5.40 -18.15
C LEU A 151 -15.39 -4.83 -17.03
N GLY A 152 -14.93 -3.58 -17.19
CA GLY A 152 -14.14 -2.88 -16.18
C GLY A 152 -14.91 -2.62 -14.89
N VAL A 153 -16.19 -2.26 -14.99
CA VAL A 153 -17.06 -2.01 -13.84
C VAL A 153 -17.31 -3.28 -13.04
N PHE A 154 -17.76 -4.35 -13.68
CA PHE A 154 -18.02 -5.62 -13.00
C PHE A 154 -16.74 -6.24 -12.45
N GLY A 155 -15.62 -6.15 -13.18
CA GLY A 155 -14.31 -6.57 -12.68
C GLY A 155 -13.87 -5.78 -11.44
N GLY A 156 -14.08 -4.45 -11.44
CA GLY A 156 -13.80 -3.58 -10.30
C GLY A 156 -14.65 -3.92 -9.07
N ILE A 157 -15.95 -4.14 -9.26
CA ILE A 157 -16.87 -4.55 -8.17
C ILE A 157 -16.44 -5.90 -7.59
N LEU A 158 -16.13 -6.88 -8.44
CA LEU A 158 -15.69 -8.20 -8.00
C LEU A 158 -14.35 -8.12 -7.24
N SER A 159 -13.41 -7.31 -7.74
CA SER A 159 -12.13 -7.06 -7.07
C SER A 159 -12.31 -6.41 -5.71
N LEU A 160 -13.20 -5.42 -5.59
CA LEU A 160 -13.53 -4.78 -4.32
C LEU A 160 -14.12 -5.77 -3.32
N PHE A 161 -15.05 -6.62 -3.77
CA PHE A 161 -15.64 -7.65 -2.94
C PHE A 161 -14.56 -8.62 -2.40
N LEU A 162 -13.70 -9.13 -3.28
CA LEU A 162 -12.57 -9.99 -2.90
C LEU A 162 -11.64 -9.29 -1.91
N LEU A 163 -11.32 -8.02 -2.14
CA LEU A 163 -10.46 -7.23 -1.25
C LEU A 163 -11.08 -7.07 0.14
N LEU A 164 -12.39 -6.83 0.23
CA LEU A 164 -13.11 -6.74 1.51
C LEU A 164 -13.06 -8.06 2.28
N VAL A 165 -13.23 -9.20 1.60
CA VAL A 165 -13.12 -10.53 2.21
C VAL A 165 -11.72 -10.77 2.77
N VAL A 166 -10.68 -10.45 2.00
CA VAL A 166 -9.28 -10.59 2.44
C VAL A 166 -8.98 -9.69 3.63
N ILE A 167 -9.45 -8.44 3.61
CA ILE A 167 -9.30 -7.51 4.74
C ILE A 167 -10.01 -8.03 5.98
N TRP A 168 -11.23 -8.54 5.83
CA TRP A 168 -12.01 -9.07 6.94
C TRP A 168 -11.30 -10.27 7.59
N ALA A 169 -10.76 -11.18 6.79
CA ALA A 169 -9.95 -12.30 7.28
C ALA A 169 -8.66 -11.84 7.97
N ALA A 170 -7.93 -10.90 7.36
CA ALA A 170 -6.64 -10.41 7.88
C ALA A 170 -6.78 -9.58 9.17
N ARG A 171 -7.91 -8.91 9.38
CA ARG A 171 -8.19 -8.14 10.62
C ARG A 171 -8.17 -9.00 11.88
N HIS A 172 -8.40 -10.31 11.77
CA HIS A 172 -8.37 -11.20 12.92
C HIS A 172 -6.94 -11.39 13.47
N GLU A 173 -5.93 -11.37 12.60
CA GLU A 173 -4.53 -11.66 12.98
C GLU A 173 -3.63 -10.42 13.00
N LEU A 174 -3.93 -9.38 12.21
CA LEU A 174 -3.13 -8.16 12.16
C LEU A 174 -3.99 -6.93 12.45
N SER A 175 -3.54 -6.09 13.39
CA SER A 175 -4.12 -4.76 13.65
C SER A 175 -3.73 -3.77 12.54
N LEU A 176 -4.13 -4.05 11.30
CA LEU A 176 -3.85 -3.20 10.16
C LEU A 176 -4.63 -1.88 10.30
N GLN A 177 -3.90 -0.76 10.37
CA GLN A 177 -4.49 0.56 10.12
C GLN A 177 -4.83 0.63 8.63
N ILE A 178 -6.12 0.52 8.31
CA ILE A 178 -6.59 0.60 6.94
C ILE A 178 -6.53 2.05 6.48
N LEU A 179 -6.01 2.27 5.27
CA LEU A 179 -6.20 3.51 4.53
C LEU A 179 -7.71 3.79 4.37
N ASN A 180 -8.08 5.05 4.18
CA ASN A 180 -9.48 5.47 4.06
C ASN A 180 -10.22 4.59 3.03
N ALA A 181 -11.28 3.88 3.46
CA ALA A 181 -12.02 2.94 2.60
C ALA A 181 -12.54 3.59 1.31
N ARG A 182 -12.86 4.90 1.37
CA ARG A 182 -13.28 5.70 0.23
C ARG A 182 -12.18 5.86 -0.83
N GLU A 183 -10.92 6.03 -0.42
CA GLU A 183 -9.80 6.17 -1.35
C GLU A 183 -9.50 4.86 -2.06
N ILE A 184 -9.54 3.74 -1.32
CA ILE A 184 -9.37 2.39 -1.90
C ILE A 184 -10.47 2.11 -2.92
N PHE A 185 -11.72 2.39 -2.57
CA PHE A 185 -12.85 2.22 -3.48
C PHE A 185 -12.66 3.01 -4.77
N GLY A 186 -12.35 4.30 -4.65
CA GLY A 186 -12.10 5.16 -5.82
C GLY A 186 -10.94 4.68 -6.68
N PHE A 187 -9.87 4.19 -6.06
CA PHE A 187 -8.69 3.70 -6.77
C PHE A 187 -8.97 2.41 -7.55
N VAL A 188 -9.55 1.39 -6.91
CA VAL A 188 -9.85 0.11 -7.57
C VAL A 188 -10.87 0.30 -8.68
N MET A 189 -11.93 1.08 -8.41
CA MET A 189 -12.96 1.33 -9.41
C MET A 189 -12.43 2.15 -10.59
N GLY A 190 -11.64 3.19 -10.31
CA GLY A 190 -10.99 4.00 -11.33
C GLY A 190 -10.10 3.16 -12.24
N TRP A 191 -9.22 2.33 -11.65
CA TRP A 191 -8.34 1.45 -12.43
C TRP A 191 -9.11 0.38 -13.22
N GLY A 192 -10.15 -0.22 -12.64
CA GLY A 192 -11.00 -1.18 -13.35
C GLY A 192 -11.64 -0.58 -14.60
N ILE A 193 -12.23 0.62 -14.48
CA ILE A 193 -12.84 1.34 -15.60
C ILE A 193 -11.78 1.73 -16.63
N ILE A 194 -10.64 2.27 -16.21
CA ILE A 194 -9.55 2.69 -17.10
C ILE A 194 -9.06 1.49 -17.92
N LEU A 195 -8.77 0.36 -17.29
CA LEU A 195 -8.31 -0.85 -17.99
C LEU A 195 -9.39 -1.41 -18.92
N GLY A 196 -10.66 -1.41 -18.49
CA GLY A 196 -11.82 -1.80 -19.31
C GLY A 196 -11.95 -1.01 -20.61
N VAL A 197 -11.93 0.32 -20.48
CA VAL A 197 -12.06 1.25 -21.61
C VAL A 197 -10.82 1.22 -22.50
N LEU A 198 -9.62 1.24 -21.93
CA LEU A 198 -8.37 1.19 -22.70
C LEU A 198 -8.24 -0.13 -23.48
N GLY A 199 -8.59 -1.27 -22.86
CA GLY A 199 -8.57 -2.58 -23.50
C GLY A 199 -9.52 -2.63 -24.70
N SER A 200 -10.75 -2.13 -24.54
CA SER A 200 -11.73 -2.07 -25.63
C SER A 200 -11.32 -1.09 -26.73
N TRP A 201 -10.84 0.10 -26.37
CA TRP A 201 -10.40 1.10 -27.35
C TRP A 201 -9.24 0.58 -28.21
N ARG A 202 -8.27 -0.13 -27.62
CA ARG A 202 -7.16 -0.76 -28.35
C ARG A 202 -7.65 -1.82 -29.34
N ALA A 203 -8.62 -2.64 -28.94
CA ALA A 203 -9.21 -3.67 -29.81
C ALA A 203 -9.86 -3.07 -31.05
N ILE A 204 -10.70 -2.06 -30.82
CA ILE A 204 -11.42 -1.34 -31.85
C ILE A 204 -10.45 -0.69 -32.85
N GLY A 205 -9.43 0.02 -32.36
CA GLY A 205 -8.48 0.74 -33.20
C GLY A 205 -7.71 -0.15 -34.17
N LYS A 206 -7.38 -1.37 -33.74
CA LYS A 206 -6.66 -2.35 -34.57
C LYS A 206 -7.59 -3.03 -35.57
N TYR A 207 -8.72 -3.57 -35.13
CA TYR A 207 -9.53 -4.48 -35.95
C TYR A 207 -10.50 -3.77 -36.90
N LEU A 208 -11.08 -2.62 -36.52
CA LEU A 208 -11.95 -1.87 -37.45
C LEU A 208 -11.19 -1.30 -38.66
N LYS A 209 -9.85 -1.34 -38.64
CA LYS A 209 -8.96 -0.85 -39.69
C LYS A 209 -8.38 -1.99 -40.55
N GLU A 210 -8.34 -3.22 -40.03
CA GLU A 210 -7.76 -4.40 -40.71
C GLU A 210 -8.81 -5.25 -41.46
N GLU A 211 -10.05 -5.36 -40.96
CA GLU A 211 -11.05 -6.29 -41.52
C GLU A 211 -12.14 -5.63 -42.38
N ILE A 212 -12.20 -4.29 -42.47
CA ILE A 212 -13.27 -3.60 -43.23
C ILE A 212 -12.82 -2.28 -43.86
#